data_AF-A0A0Q6FIW0-F1
#
_entry.id   AF-A0A0Q6FIW0-F1
#
_cell.length_a   1.000
_cell.length_b   1.000
_cell.length_c   1.000
_cell.angle_alpha   90.00
_cell.angle_beta   90.00
_cell.angle_gamma   90.00
#
_symmetry.space_group_name_H-M   'P 1'
#
loop_
_entity.id
_entity.type
_entity.pdbx_description
1 polymer ?
#
loop_
_entity_poly.entity_id
_entity_poly.type
_entity_poly.pdbx_seq_one_letter_code
_entity_poly.pdbx_strand_id
1 'polypeptide(L)'
;MHADDAETQLAALLAEHAGERPWEHRRPRVAWQADQLLKHLPASVYRPSGSFESEVIAAPLRRSRIGLSSRLQQAVTMLELPEAPRRYDEGRERATQRRKARQAERLGVTWRVVDDPAEKQRLLDAALDYERNHPQEQYRSEAPEHGELLDIDLWLVAEHEGAPLLLSVTPVDGAWSLLRYFRTLQEGPAASAARYLMTGVLAEELIRRGVRHLCDTRTPFRLPAGLQHFSRMVGFRVRRVKVETAPVLS
;
A
#
# COMPACT_ATOMS: atom_id res chain seq x y z
N MET A 1 -24.99 7.27 8.93
CA MET A 1 -23.56 7.60 9.11
C MET A 1 -22.89 7.50 7.74
N HIS A 2 -22.20 8.55 7.30
CA HIS A 2 -21.47 8.53 6.04
C HIS A 2 -20.20 7.65 6.18
N ALA A 3 -19.68 7.11 5.08
CA ALA A 3 -18.49 6.26 5.13
C ALA A 3 -17.27 7.01 5.71
N ASP A 4 -17.13 8.29 5.38
CA ASP A 4 -16.05 9.14 5.89
C ASP A 4 -16.15 9.39 7.40
N ASP A 5 -17.37 9.55 7.91
CA ASP A 5 -17.63 9.68 9.35
C ASP A 5 -17.26 8.38 10.07
N ALA A 6 -17.64 7.25 9.49
CA ALA A 6 -17.36 5.93 10.03
C ALA A 6 -15.85 5.65 10.07
N GLU A 7 -15.11 6.00 9.01
CA GLU A 7 -13.66 5.88 8.96
C GLU A 7 -12.97 6.79 9.99
N THR A 8 -13.45 8.03 10.14
CA THR A 8 -12.91 8.99 11.12
C THR A 8 -13.13 8.52 12.55
N GLN A 9 -14.34 8.08 12.88
CA GLN A 9 -14.66 7.52 14.20
C GLN A 9 -13.90 6.23 14.47
N LEU A 10 -13.72 5.37 13.45
CA LEU A 10 -12.95 4.14 13.60
C LEU A 10 -11.48 4.43 13.89
N ALA A 11 -10.89 5.41 13.20
CA ALA A 11 -9.53 5.84 13.46
C ALA A 11 -9.38 6.44 14.86
N ALA A 12 -10.35 7.25 15.32
CA ALA A 12 -10.34 7.82 16.67
C ALA A 12 -10.46 6.74 17.76
N LEU A 13 -11.45 5.84 17.62
CA LEU A 13 -11.67 4.71 18.53
C LEU A 13 -10.42 3.84 18.65
N LEU A 14 -9.77 3.55 17.52
CA LEU A 14 -8.57 2.74 17.51
C LEU A 14 -7.36 3.51 18.04
N ALA A 15 -7.21 4.80 17.77
CA ALA A 15 -6.13 5.60 18.35
C ALA A 15 -6.24 5.70 19.89
N GLU A 16 -7.45 5.82 20.42
CA GLU A 16 -7.72 5.85 21.87
C GLU A 16 -7.38 4.50 22.55
N HIS A 17 -7.56 3.40 21.82
CA HIS A 17 -7.40 2.04 22.35
C HIS A 17 -6.24 1.25 21.73
N ALA A 18 -5.35 1.91 20.99
CA ALA A 18 -4.13 1.32 20.44
C ALA A 18 -2.95 1.72 21.31
N GLY A 19 -3.06 1.58 22.64
CA GLY A 19 -1.93 1.73 23.54
C GLY A 19 -0.76 0.81 23.15
N GLU A 20 0.31 0.78 23.95
CA GLU A 20 1.55 0.01 23.65
C GLU A 20 1.34 -1.51 23.44
N ARG A 21 0.14 -2.03 23.67
CA ARG A 21 -0.16 -3.46 23.70
C ARG A 21 -1.08 -3.89 22.53
N PRO A 22 -0.63 -4.83 21.67
CA PRO A 22 -1.32 -5.20 20.43
C PRO A 22 -2.66 -5.92 20.57
N TRP A 23 -3.19 -6.13 21.78
CA TRP A 23 -4.41 -6.91 22.07
C TRP A 23 -5.60 -6.09 22.60
N GLU A 24 -5.51 -4.77 22.66
CA GLU A 24 -6.57 -3.93 23.28
C GLU A 24 -7.88 -3.86 22.48
N HIS A 25 -7.85 -4.17 21.18
CA HIS A 25 -9.06 -4.43 20.38
C HIS A 25 -9.79 -5.75 20.76
N ARG A 26 -9.26 -6.54 21.70
CA ARG A 26 -9.96 -7.71 22.28
C ARG A 26 -10.93 -7.33 23.39
N ARG A 27 -11.03 -6.06 23.78
CA ARG A 27 -12.13 -5.61 24.65
C ARG A 27 -13.45 -5.79 23.87
N PRO A 28 -14.42 -6.58 24.38
CA PRO A 28 -15.64 -6.88 23.63
C PRO A 28 -16.40 -5.65 23.15
N ARG A 29 -16.41 -4.58 23.97
CA ARG A 29 -17.05 -3.30 23.62
C ARG A 29 -16.36 -2.61 22.44
N VAL A 30 -15.03 -2.52 22.45
CA VAL A 30 -14.24 -1.91 21.37
C VAL A 30 -14.36 -2.72 20.09
N ALA A 31 -14.29 -4.05 20.18
CA ALA A 31 -14.50 -4.95 19.05
C ALA A 31 -15.89 -4.77 18.43
N TRP A 32 -16.93 -4.67 19.27
CA TRP A 32 -18.30 -4.42 18.82
C TRP A 32 -18.45 -3.03 18.18
N GLN A 33 -17.93 -1.96 18.79
CA GLN A 33 -17.97 -0.61 18.21
C GLN A 33 -17.23 -0.56 16.86
N ALA A 34 -16.03 -1.15 16.79
CA ALA A 34 -15.27 -1.23 15.55
C ALA A 34 -16.03 -2.03 14.47
N ASP A 35 -16.66 -3.16 14.82
CA ASP A 35 -17.52 -3.91 13.89
C ASP A 35 -18.71 -3.08 13.39
N GLN A 36 -19.38 -2.32 14.27
CA GLN A 36 -20.47 -1.43 13.86
C GLN A 36 -19.98 -0.36 12.88
N LEU A 37 -18.86 0.29 13.15
CA LEU A 37 -18.28 1.29 12.25
C LEU A 37 -17.89 0.67 10.90
N LEU A 38 -17.28 -0.52 10.91
CA LEU A 38 -16.87 -1.23 9.70
C LEU A 38 -18.03 -1.65 8.81
N LYS A 39 -19.23 -1.89 9.35
CA LYS A 39 -20.44 -2.18 8.54
C LYS A 39 -20.77 -1.06 7.58
N HIS A 40 -20.43 0.18 7.92
CA HIS A 40 -20.69 1.36 7.10
C HIS A 40 -19.60 1.66 6.07
N LEU A 41 -18.47 0.95 6.13
CA LEU A 41 -17.43 1.07 5.11
C LEU A 41 -17.82 0.31 3.83
N PRO A 42 -17.54 0.88 2.64
CA PRO A 42 -17.76 0.19 1.38
C PRO A 42 -16.96 -1.11 1.31
N ALA A 43 -17.58 -2.11 0.67
CA ALA A 43 -16.97 -3.41 0.44
C ALA A 43 -16.72 -3.63 -1.05
N SER A 44 -15.55 -4.17 -1.36
CA SER A 44 -15.18 -4.65 -2.68
C SER A 44 -14.88 -6.15 -2.59
N VAL A 45 -15.16 -6.86 -3.68
CA VAL A 45 -14.92 -8.29 -3.77
C VAL A 45 -13.76 -8.53 -4.73
N TYR A 46 -12.70 -9.14 -4.21
CA TYR A 46 -11.55 -9.58 -4.99
C TYR A 46 -11.71 -11.05 -5.35
N ARG A 47 -11.58 -11.35 -6.64
CA ARG A 47 -11.62 -12.70 -7.21
C ARG A 47 -10.26 -12.98 -7.84
N PRO A 48 -9.37 -13.72 -7.16
CA PRO A 48 -8.04 -14.04 -7.69
C PRO A 48 -8.17 -14.82 -9.00
N SER A 49 -7.39 -14.44 -10.01
CA SER A 49 -7.37 -15.15 -11.31
C SER A 49 -6.72 -16.53 -11.26
N GLY A 50 -5.93 -16.83 -10.23
CA GLY A 50 -5.13 -18.05 -10.12
C GLY A 50 -3.69 -17.89 -10.64
N SER A 51 -3.31 -16.70 -11.11
CA SER A 51 -1.92 -16.38 -11.43
C SER A 51 -1.03 -16.30 -10.17
N PHE A 52 0.29 -16.34 -10.35
CA PHE A 52 1.25 -16.12 -9.27
C PHE A 52 0.97 -14.78 -8.54
N GLU A 53 0.86 -13.68 -9.29
CA GLU A 53 0.59 -12.36 -8.72
C GLU A 53 -0.76 -12.29 -7.99
N SER A 54 -1.76 -13.05 -8.45
CA SER A 54 -3.05 -13.13 -7.76
C SER A 54 -2.91 -13.76 -6.37
N GLU A 55 -2.00 -14.72 -6.17
CA GLU A 55 -1.75 -15.31 -4.86
C GLU A 55 -0.93 -14.35 -3.97
N VAL A 56 0.04 -13.62 -4.55
CA VAL A 56 0.77 -12.56 -3.84
C VAL A 56 -0.19 -11.47 -3.33
N ILE A 57 -1.23 -11.14 -4.10
CA ILE A 57 -2.28 -10.21 -3.68
C ILE A 57 -3.24 -10.87 -2.67
N ALA A 58 -3.71 -12.09 -2.94
CA ALA A 58 -4.74 -12.75 -2.14
C ALA A 58 -4.26 -13.16 -0.75
N ALA A 59 -3.04 -13.68 -0.61
CA ALA A 59 -2.51 -14.18 0.65
C ALA A 59 -2.59 -13.14 1.79
N PRO A 60 -2.09 -11.90 1.64
CA PRO A 60 -2.17 -10.90 2.70
C PRO A 60 -3.57 -10.27 2.85
N LEU A 61 -4.48 -10.43 1.88
CA LEU A 61 -5.88 -10.01 1.98
C LEU A 61 -6.76 -11.05 2.68
N ARG A 62 -6.42 -12.34 2.61
CA ARG A 62 -7.21 -13.43 3.21
C ARG A 62 -7.21 -13.38 4.74
N ARG A 63 -6.12 -12.89 5.39
CA ARG A 63 -5.88 -12.58 6.85
C ARG A 63 -6.44 -13.50 7.95
N SER A 64 -7.32 -14.45 7.65
CA SER A 64 -7.87 -15.44 8.56
C SER A 64 -7.21 -16.78 8.32
N ARG A 65 -6.56 -17.30 9.36
CA ARG A 65 -5.96 -18.65 9.35
C ARG A 65 -6.97 -19.75 9.65
N ILE A 66 -8.21 -19.42 10.04
CA ILE A 66 -9.22 -20.35 10.58
C ILE A 66 -10.51 -20.30 9.75
N GLY A 67 -10.47 -19.78 8.51
CA GLY A 67 -11.64 -19.72 7.62
C GLY A 67 -12.74 -18.73 8.03
N LEU A 68 -12.68 -18.14 9.23
CA LEU A 68 -13.60 -17.12 9.71
C LEU A 68 -13.09 -15.72 9.36
N SER A 69 -13.70 -15.05 8.39
CA SER A 69 -13.36 -13.67 8.00
C SER A 69 -14.22 -12.66 8.78
N SER A 70 -13.64 -11.98 9.76
CA SER A 70 -14.30 -10.84 10.43
C SER A 70 -14.19 -9.58 9.57
N ARG A 71 -15.09 -8.60 9.76
CA ARG A 71 -15.00 -7.31 9.05
C ARG A 71 -13.70 -6.57 9.35
N LEU A 72 -13.12 -6.77 10.53
CA LEU A 72 -11.81 -6.23 10.90
C LEU A 72 -10.69 -6.80 10.02
N GLN A 73 -10.75 -8.09 9.71
CA GLN A 73 -9.77 -8.72 8.82
C GLN A 73 -9.92 -8.27 7.37
N GLN A 74 -11.15 -7.94 6.96
CA GLN A 74 -11.44 -7.37 5.65
C GLN A 74 -10.98 -5.91 5.52
N ALA A 75 -10.73 -5.20 6.63
CA ALA A 75 -10.36 -3.79 6.60
C ALA A 75 -8.93 -3.61 6.07
N VAL A 76 -8.82 -2.94 4.92
CA VAL A 76 -7.56 -2.64 4.25
C VAL A 76 -7.51 -1.19 3.84
N THR A 77 -6.29 -0.68 3.70
CA THR A 77 -6.03 0.64 3.14
C THR A 77 -6.09 0.49 1.62
N MET A 78 -7.00 1.20 0.94
CA MET A 78 -7.21 1.06 -0.50
C MET A 78 -7.27 2.42 -1.18
N LEU A 79 -6.58 2.54 -2.30
CA LEU A 79 -6.72 3.64 -3.24
C LEU A 79 -7.59 3.19 -4.41
N GLU A 80 -8.72 3.86 -4.61
CA GLU A 80 -9.56 3.69 -5.80
C GLU A 80 -8.98 4.53 -6.94
N LEU A 81 -8.69 3.86 -8.05
CA LEU A 81 -8.14 4.48 -9.26
C LEU A 81 -9.28 4.77 -10.25
N PRO A 82 -9.28 5.95 -10.91
CA PRO A 82 -10.32 6.31 -11.86
C PRO A 82 -10.34 5.37 -13.07
N GLU A 83 -11.53 5.20 -13.66
CA GLU A 83 -11.72 4.34 -14.82
C GLU A 83 -11.13 4.93 -16.10
N ALA A 84 -11.31 6.24 -16.27
CA ALA A 84 -10.81 7.01 -17.39
C ALA A 84 -9.39 7.55 -17.10
N PRO A 85 -8.57 7.76 -18.14
CA PRO A 85 -7.20 8.28 -18.04
C PRO A 85 -7.15 9.78 -17.71
N ARG A 86 -8.02 10.27 -16.83
CA ARG A 86 -7.76 11.52 -16.12
C ARG A 86 -6.55 11.29 -15.22
N ARG A 87 -5.67 12.29 -15.11
CA ARG A 87 -4.49 12.12 -14.28
C ARG A 87 -4.96 11.87 -12.85
N TYR A 88 -4.37 10.87 -12.20
CA TYR A 88 -4.67 10.52 -10.81
C TYR A 88 -4.54 11.74 -9.86
N ASP A 89 -3.67 12.68 -10.23
CA ASP A 89 -3.39 13.88 -9.47
C ASP A 89 -4.34 15.05 -9.77
N GLU A 90 -5.38 14.88 -10.58
CA GLU A 90 -6.41 15.90 -10.79
C GLU A 90 -7.24 16.14 -9.51
N GLY A 91 -7.77 17.36 -9.32
CA GLY A 91 -8.59 17.72 -8.16
C GLY A 91 -7.89 18.59 -7.11
N ARG A 92 -8.67 19.20 -6.22
CA ARG A 92 -8.16 20.13 -5.18
C ARG A 92 -7.48 19.38 -4.05
N GLU A 93 -8.01 18.21 -3.71
CA GLU A 93 -7.53 17.25 -2.72
C GLU A 93 -6.12 16.71 -3.04
N ARG A 94 -5.70 16.77 -4.30
CA ARG A 94 -4.36 16.35 -4.76
C ARG A 94 -3.32 17.47 -4.81
N ALA A 95 -3.68 18.70 -4.45
CA ALA A 95 -2.76 19.85 -4.56
C ALA A 95 -1.43 19.65 -3.81
N THR A 96 -1.46 19.06 -2.61
CA THR A 96 -0.24 18.80 -1.84
C THR A 96 0.63 17.74 -2.50
N GLN A 97 0.03 16.65 -3.00
CA GLN A 97 0.76 15.61 -3.71
C GLN A 97 1.44 16.20 -4.96
N ARG A 98 0.72 16.99 -5.77
CA ARG A 98 1.30 17.68 -6.94
C ARG A 98 2.45 18.60 -6.57
N ARG A 99 2.28 19.41 -5.52
CA ARG A 99 3.33 20.31 -5.04
C ARG A 99 4.59 19.55 -4.64
N LYS A 100 4.44 18.39 -3.98
CA LYS A 100 5.55 17.55 -3.53
C LYS A 100 6.18 16.73 -4.67
N ALA A 101 5.39 16.26 -5.62
CA ALA A 101 5.91 15.64 -6.86
C ALA A 101 6.78 16.64 -7.64
N ARG A 102 6.27 17.86 -7.87
CA ARG A 102 7.06 18.96 -8.48
C ARG A 102 8.28 19.38 -7.67
N GLN A 103 8.27 19.15 -6.35
CA GLN A 103 9.45 19.35 -5.51
C GLN A 103 10.50 18.27 -5.80
N ALA A 104 10.09 17.00 -5.95
CA ALA A 104 10.99 15.91 -6.31
C ALA A 104 11.64 16.16 -7.67
N GLU A 105 10.84 16.54 -8.67
CA GLU A 105 11.33 16.86 -10.02
C GLU A 105 12.34 18.02 -9.99
N ARG A 106 12.05 19.09 -9.22
CA ARG A 106 12.99 20.22 -9.03
C ARG A 106 14.28 19.84 -8.31
N LEU A 107 14.23 18.79 -7.49
CA LEU A 107 15.43 18.20 -6.88
C LEU A 107 16.16 17.26 -7.85
N GLY A 108 15.73 17.12 -9.10
CA GLY A 108 16.36 16.23 -10.07
C GLY A 108 16.06 14.75 -9.84
N VAL A 109 14.95 14.43 -9.18
CA VAL A 109 14.47 13.05 -9.06
C VAL A 109 13.86 12.62 -10.40
N THR A 110 14.36 11.54 -10.97
CA THR A 110 13.82 10.87 -12.16
C THR A 110 13.19 9.53 -11.78
N TRP A 111 12.49 8.90 -12.71
CA TRP A 111 11.96 7.55 -12.51
C TRP A 111 11.88 6.78 -13.82
N ARG A 112 11.80 5.45 -13.72
CA ARG A 112 11.59 4.55 -14.87
C ARG A 112 11.02 3.20 -14.46
N VAL A 113 10.50 2.48 -15.43
CA VAL A 113 10.17 1.05 -15.33
C VAL A 113 11.46 0.23 -15.40
N VAL A 114 11.50 -0.89 -14.68
CA VAL A 114 12.64 -1.81 -14.66
C VAL A 114 12.21 -3.18 -15.16
N ASP A 115 12.63 -3.54 -16.36
CA ASP A 115 12.28 -4.83 -16.97
C ASP A 115 13.46 -5.81 -17.02
N ASP A 116 14.71 -5.32 -16.92
CA ASP A 116 15.92 -6.17 -16.93
C ASP A 116 16.02 -7.00 -15.64
N PRO A 117 16.01 -8.35 -15.71
CA PRO A 117 16.14 -9.21 -14.53
C PRO A 117 17.43 -8.98 -13.74
N ALA A 118 18.55 -8.70 -14.43
CA ALA A 118 19.81 -8.44 -13.76
C ALA A 118 19.76 -7.12 -12.97
N GLU A 119 19.03 -6.13 -13.48
CA GLU A 119 18.78 -4.88 -12.78
C GLU A 119 17.80 -5.05 -11.61
N LYS A 120 16.71 -5.80 -11.78
CA LYS A 120 15.79 -6.14 -10.68
C LYS A 120 16.56 -6.77 -9.51
N GLN A 121 17.48 -7.70 -9.80
CA GLN A 121 18.34 -8.29 -8.77
C GLN A 121 19.21 -7.24 -8.07
N ARG A 122 19.93 -6.39 -8.82
CA ARG A 122 20.78 -5.33 -8.23
C ARG A 122 19.99 -4.38 -7.33
N LEU A 123 18.78 -3.99 -7.75
CA LEU A 123 17.90 -3.12 -6.97
C LEU A 123 17.38 -3.82 -5.71
N LEU A 124 17.04 -5.11 -5.81
CA LEU A 124 16.64 -5.90 -4.65
C LEU A 124 17.79 -5.99 -3.64
N ASP A 125 19.01 -6.26 -4.10
CA ASP A 125 20.18 -6.34 -3.23
C ASP A 125 20.43 -5.01 -2.49
N ALA A 126 20.33 -3.88 -3.19
CA ALA A 126 20.43 -2.56 -2.59
C ALA A 126 19.31 -2.28 -1.58
N ALA A 127 18.09 -2.74 -1.88
CA ALA A 127 16.95 -2.61 -0.97
C ALA A 127 17.11 -3.45 0.30
N LEU A 128 17.57 -4.69 0.16
CA LEU A 128 17.86 -5.59 1.28
C LEU A 128 18.99 -5.05 2.16
N ASP A 129 20.03 -4.47 1.55
CA ASP A 129 21.13 -3.84 2.28
C ASP A 129 20.65 -2.63 3.08
N TYR A 130 19.87 -1.75 2.46
CA TYR A 130 19.29 -0.59 3.17
C TYR A 130 18.36 -1.01 4.31
N GLU A 131 17.55 -2.06 4.13
CA GLU A 131 16.69 -2.58 5.22
C GLU A 131 17.49 -3.17 6.37
N ARG A 132 18.60 -3.86 6.10
CA ARG A 132 19.50 -4.37 7.15
C ARG A 132 20.21 -3.24 7.88
N ASN A 133 20.64 -2.22 7.13
CA ASN A 133 21.47 -1.12 7.62
C ASN A 133 20.67 0.17 7.88
N HIS A 134 19.35 0.08 8.04
CA HIS A 134 18.49 1.26 8.17
C HIS A 134 18.99 2.20 9.28
N PRO A 135 19.07 3.53 9.07
CA PRO A 135 19.65 4.46 10.05
C PRO A 135 18.97 4.39 11.42
N GLN A 136 17.66 4.21 11.42
CA GLN A 136 16.85 3.99 12.62
C GLN A 136 16.72 2.50 12.93
N GLU A 137 17.16 2.10 14.13
CA GLU A 137 17.23 0.70 14.57
C GLU A 137 15.87 -0.01 14.53
N GLN A 138 14.78 0.67 14.91
CA GLN A 138 13.44 0.06 14.89
C GLN A 138 12.93 -0.34 13.49
N TYR A 139 13.61 0.08 12.43
CA TYR A 139 13.26 -0.26 11.05
C TYR A 139 14.25 -1.25 10.41
N ARG A 140 15.29 -1.67 11.14
CA ARG A 140 16.21 -2.69 10.66
C ARG A 140 15.53 -4.05 10.60
N SER A 141 15.84 -4.83 9.57
CA SER A 141 15.38 -6.21 9.41
C SER A 141 16.58 -7.12 9.19
N GLU A 142 16.81 -8.07 10.09
CA GLU A 142 17.95 -9.00 10.01
C GLU A 142 17.80 -10.01 8.85
N ALA A 143 16.57 -10.42 8.55
CA ALA A 143 16.24 -11.37 7.49
C ALA A 143 15.04 -10.87 6.67
N PRO A 144 15.22 -9.87 5.80
CA PRO A 144 14.15 -9.42 4.91
C PRO A 144 13.86 -10.49 3.85
N GLU A 145 12.70 -11.12 3.93
CA GLU A 145 12.23 -12.12 2.96
C GLU A 145 11.46 -11.42 1.83
N HIS A 146 12.13 -11.24 0.69
CA HIS A 146 11.58 -10.58 -0.50
C HIS A 146 11.95 -11.31 -1.80
N GLY A 147 12.28 -12.61 -1.72
CA GLY A 147 12.71 -13.39 -2.88
C GLY A 147 11.65 -13.47 -3.97
N GLU A 148 10.38 -13.46 -3.58
CA GLU A 148 9.24 -13.50 -4.50
C GLU A 148 9.04 -12.20 -5.29
N LEU A 149 9.73 -11.11 -4.93
CA LEU A 149 9.61 -9.83 -5.64
C LEU A 149 10.13 -9.92 -7.08
N LEU A 150 11.14 -10.76 -7.34
CA LEU A 150 11.75 -10.90 -8.66
C LEU A 150 10.76 -11.43 -9.71
N ASP A 151 9.79 -12.22 -9.27
CA ASP A 151 8.74 -12.81 -10.11
C ASP A 151 7.56 -11.87 -10.35
N ILE A 152 7.56 -10.68 -9.74
CA ILE A 152 6.54 -9.65 -9.93
C ILE A 152 6.90 -8.79 -11.15
N ASP A 153 5.88 -8.52 -11.96
CA ASP A 153 6.02 -7.85 -13.25
C ASP A 153 6.39 -6.38 -13.10
N LEU A 154 5.54 -5.59 -12.43
CA LEU A 154 5.70 -4.13 -12.38
C LEU A 154 6.73 -3.70 -11.32
N TRP A 155 7.87 -3.26 -11.83
CA TRP A 155 8.94 -2.62 -11.06
C TRP A 155 9.11 -1.17 -11.51
N LEU A 156 9.15 -0.26 -10.54
CA LEU A 156 9.47 1.15 -10.76
C LEU A 156 10.59 1.58 -9.82
N VAL A 157 11.56 2.30 -10.36
CA VAL A 157 12.62 2.91 -9.56
C VAL A 157 12.59 4.42 -9.75
N ALA A 158 12.66 5.17 -8.65
CA ALA A 158 13.05 6.56 -8.67
C ALA A 158 14.56 6.66 -8.47
N GLU A 159 15.21 7.58 -9.16
CA GLU A 159 16.64 7.81 -9.08
C GLU A 159 16.92 9.28 -8.76
N HIS A 160 18.06 9.53 -8.12
CA HIS A 160 18.57 10.86 -7.87
C HIS A 160 20.09 10.83 -7.92
N GLU A 161 20.69 11.71 -8.72
CA GLU A 161 22.14 11.76 -8.95
C GLU A 161 22.73 10.41 -9.42
N GLY A 162 21.95 9.65 -10.20
CA GLY A 162 22.36 8.34 -10.74
C GLY A 162 22.26 7.18 -9.75
N ALA A 163 21.79 7.41 -8.52
CA ALA A 163 21.59 6.37 -7.52
C ALA A 163 20.09 6.05 -7.31
N PRO A 164 19.73 4.79 -7.01
CA PRO A 164 18.35 4.42 -6.74
C PRO A 164 17.88 5.01 -5.41
N LEU A 165 16.76 5.72 -5.47
CA LEU A 165 16.19 6.51 -4.39
C LEU A 165 14.95 5.86 -3.75
N LEU A 166 14.07 5.29 -4.58
CA LEU A 166 12.84 4.62 -4.15
C LEU A 166 12.58 3.45 -5.08
N LEU A 167 12.24 2.31 -4.50
CA LEU A 167 11.82 1.12 -5.24
C LEU A 167 10.33 0.83 -4.98
N SER A 168 9.59 0.57 -6.06
CA SER A 168 8.23 0.05 -6.04
C SER A 168 8.19 -1.29 -6.77
N VAL A 169 7.64 -2.31 -6.13
CA VAL A 169 7.36 -3.62 -6.73
C VAL A 169 5.89 -3.96 -6.44
N THR A 170 5.11 -4.14 -7.49
CA THR A 170 3.65 -4.08 -7.40
C THR A 170 2.99 -5.16 -8.26
N PRO A 171 2.45 -6.25 -7.69
CA PRO A 171 1.72 -7.26 -8.46
C PRO A 171 0.38 -6.70 -8.99
N VAL A 172 -0.08 -7.23 -10.12
CA VAL A 172 -1.30 -6.84 -10.82
C VAL A 172 -2.14 -8.08 -11.13
N ASP A 173 -3.41 -8.05 -10.75
CA ASP A 173 -4.40 -9.08 -11.10
C ASP A 173 -5.70 -8.42 -11.59
N GLY A 174 -5.78 -8.22 -12.90
CA GLY A 174 -6.89 -7.54 -13.54
C GLY A 174 -7.13 -6.15 -12.96
N ALA A 175 -8.29 -5.93 -12.35
CA ALA A 175 -8.65 -4.66 -11.72
C ALA A 175 -7.98 -4.42 -10.35
N TRP A 176 -7.17 -5.35 -9.86
CA TRP A 176 -6.62 -5.34 -8.51
C TRP A 176 -5.09 -5.29 -8.50
N SER A 177 -4.55 -4.67 -7.47
CA SER A 177 -3.12 -4.59 -7.24
C SER A 177 -2.82 -4.44 -5.75
N LEU A 178 -1.58 -4.74 -5.36
CA LEU A 178 -1.11 -4.62 -3.99
C LEU A 178 0.19 -3.82 -3.95
N LEU A 179 0.31 -2.88 -3.02
CA LEU A 179 1.55 -2.19 -2.71
C LEU A 179 2.49 -3.12 -1.93
N ARG A 180 3.07 -4.12 -2.62
CA ARG A 180 3.90 -5.18 -1.99
C ARG A 180 5.23 -4.65 -1.49
N TYR A 181 5.89 -3.82 -2.30
CA TYR A 181 7.12 -3.11 -1.92
C TYR A 181 7.02 -1.66 -2.39
N PHE A 182 7.18 -0.70 -1.47
CA PHE A 182 7.21 0.73 -1.81
C PHE A 182 8.02 1.47 -0.75
N ARG A 183 9.34 1.54 -0.94
CA ARG A 183 10.28 2.05 0.07
C ARG A 183 11.38 2.87 -0.56
N THR A 184 11.79 3.90 0.18
CA THR A 184 13.00 4.66 -0.14
C THR A 184 14.22 3.87 0.27
N LEU A 185 15.30 4.00 -0.50
CA LEU A 185 16.58 3.33 -0.26
C LEU A 185 17.63 4.27 0.35
N GLN A 186 17.21 5.49 0.68
CA GLN A 186 18.00 6.48 1.40
C GLN A 186 17.08 7.46 2.13
N GLU A 187 17.66 8.27 3.02
CA GLU A 187 16.96 9.35 3.71
C GLU A 187 17.14 10.71 3.01
N GLY A 188 16.43 11.72 3.51
CA GLY A 188 16.60 13.10 3.09
C GLY A 188 15.44 13.71 2.30
N PRO A 189 15.59 14.97 1.86
CA PRO A 189 14.52 15.73 1.22
C PRO A 189 14.07 15.12 -0.11
N ALA A 190 15.02 14.66 -0.94
CA ALA A 190 14.73 14.00 -2.21
C ALA A 190 13.94 12.71 -2.00
N ALA A 191 14.36 11.84 -1.07
CA ALA A 191 13.66 10.61 -0.73
C ALA A 191 12.23 10.88 -0.25
N SER A 192 12.05 11.89 0.59
CA SER A 192 10.74 12.28 1.10
C SER A 192 9.83 12.82 0.00
N ALA A 193 10.35 13.60 -0.94
CA ALA A 193 9.60 14.11 -2.08
C ALA A 193 9.29 13.00 -3.11
N ALA A 194 10.24 12.07 -3.33
CA ALA A 194 10.11 10.95 -4.27
C ALA A 194 8.91 10.04 -3.93
N ARG A 195 8.58 9.84 -2.66
CA ARG A 195 7.36 9.09 -2.27
C ARG A 195 6.09 9.68 -2.90
N TYR A 196 5.98 11.01 -2.99
CA TYR A 196 4.83 11.69 -3.59
C TYR A 196 4.81 11.58 -5.11
N LEU A 197 5.97 11.74 -5.74
CA LEU A 197 6.15 11.55 -7.17
C LEU A 197 5.78 10.12 -7.57
N MET A 198 6.42 9.14 -6.94
CA MET A 198 6.26 7.73 -7.25
C MET A 198 4.87 7.18 -6.94
N THR A 199 4.13 7.77 -6.00
CA THR A 199 2.71 7.42 -5.82
C THR A 199 1.88 7.83 -7.03
N GLY A 200 2.15 9.01 -7.60
CA GLY A 200 1.46 9.47 -8.81
C GLY A 200 1.83 8.61 -10.02
N VAL A 201 3.13 8.37 -10.21
CA VAL A 201 3.65 7.48 -11.27
C VAL A 201 3.03 6.09 -11.17
N LEU A 202 3.08 5.46 -10.01
CA LEU A 202 2.50 4.12 -9.81
C LEU A 202 0.99 4.12 -10.12
N ALA A 203 0.25 5.12 -9.65
CA ALA A 203 -1.18 5.22 -9.94
C ALA A 203 -1.45 5.33 -11.45
N GLU A 204 -0.68 6.14 -12.18
CA GLU A 204 -0.79 6.26 -13.64
C GLU A 204 -0.45 4.94 -14.35
N GLU A 205 0.65 4.26 -13.96
CA GLU A 205 1.02 2.93 -14.49
C GLU A 205 -0.09 1.89 -14.28
N LEU A 206 -0.67 1.85 -13.09
CA LEU A 206 -1.75 0.93 -12.74
C LEU A 206 -3.04 1.23 -13.50
N ILE A 207 -3.41 2.51 -13.66
CA ILE A 207 -4.56 2.92 -14.48
C ILE A 207 -4.40 2.42 -15.92
N ARG A 208 -3.20 2.57 -16.51
CA ARG A 208 -2.91 2.09 -17.88
C ARG A 208 -3.01 0.58 -18.01
N ARG A 209 -2.75 -0.16 -16.92
CA ARG A 209 -2.90 -1.62 -16.82
C ARG A 209 -4.35 -2.06 -16.50
N GLY A 210 -5.30 -1.14 -16.39
CA GLY A 210 -6.71 -1.44 -16.11
C GLY A 210 -7.02 -1.67 -14.63
N VAL A 211 -6.07 -1.40 -13.73
CA VAL A 211 -6.28 -1.53 -12.29
C VAL A 211 -7.23 -0.44 -11.79
N ARG A 212 -8.11 -0.83 -10.87
CA ARG A 212 -9.10 0.03 -10.20
C ARG A 212 -8.89 0.10 -8.69
N HIS A 213 -8.21 -0.90 -8.12
CA HIS A 213 -8.00 -1.02 -6.68
C HIS A 213 -6.53 -1.28 -6.38
N LEU A 214 -5.84 -0.30 -5.79
CA LEU A 214 -4.51 -0.49 -5.21
C LEU A 214 -4.65 -0.66 -3.70
N CYS A 215 -4.38 -1.85 -3.19
CA CYS A 215 -4.41 -2.15 -1.76
C CYS A 215 -3.04 -1.89 -1.11
N ASP A 216 -3.04 -1.53 0.17
CA ASP A 216 -1.89 -1.56 1.06
C ASP A 216 -2.25 -2.43 2.28
N THR A 217 -1.49 -3.50 2.46
CA THR A 217 -1.74 -4.52 3.50
C THR A 217 -1.16 -4.14 4.84
N ARG A 218 -0.46 -3.01 4.96
CA ARG A 218 -0.18 -2.41 6.26
C ARG A 218 -1.51 -2.09 6.92
N THR A 219 -1.67 -2.53 8.16
CA THR A 219 -2.92 -2.30 8.89
C THR A 219 -3.13 -0.79 9.00
N PRO A 220 -4.24 -0.21 8.47
CA PRO A 220 -4.44 1.24 8.45
C PRO A 220 -4.28 1.90 9.81
N PHE A 221 -4.59 1.13 10.86
CA PHE A 221 -4.63 1.55 12.25
C PHE A 221 -3.32 1.36 13.01
N ARG A 222 -2.33 0.68 12.42
CA ARG A 222 -1.00 0.45 13.03
C ARG A 222 0.12 1.23 12.33
N LEU A 223 -0.24 2.03 11.33
CA LEU A 223 0.71 2.94 10.71
C LEU A 223 1.09 4.05 11.71
N PRO A 224 2.38 4.43 11.80
CA PRO A 224 2.78 5.67 12.47
C PRO A 224 1.97 6.87 11.96
N ALA A 225 1.70 7.86 12.82
CA ALA A 225 0.86 9.01 12.49
C ALA A 225 1.28 9.72 11.19
N GLY A 226 2.59 9.86 10.94
CA GLY A 226 3.12 10.42 9.70
C GLY A 226 2.77 9.61 8.45
N LEU A 227 2.80 8.27 8.54
CA LEU A 227 2.42 7.38 7.43
C LEU A 227 0.90 7.35 7.22
N GLN A 228 0.10 7.43 8.29
CA GLN A 228 -1.35 7.59 8.16
C GLN A 228 -1.70 8.90 7.44
N HIS A 229 -1.06 10.01 7.84
CA HIS A 229 -1.25 11.31 7.21
C HIS A 229 -0.86 11.29 5.74
N PHE A 230 0.30 10.74 5.41
CA PHE A 230 0.75 10.55 4.03
C PHE A 230 -0.27 9.72 3.23
N SER A 231 -0.65 8.54 3.73
CA SER A 231 -1.60 7.62 3.08
C SER A 231 -2.93 8.31 2.75
N ARG A 232 -3.51 9.06 3.71
CA ARG A 232 -4.74 9.81 3.48
C ARG A 232 -4.57 10.93 2.46
N MET A 233 -3.44 11.65 2.51
CA MET A 233 -3.12 12.73 1.59
C MET A 233 -2.99 12.23 0.15
N VAL A 234 -2.38 11.05 -0.04
CA VAL A 234 -2.34 10.36 -1.34
C VAL A 234 -3.60 9.51 -1.58
N GLY A 235 -4.68 9.72 -0.80
CA GLY A 235 -6.02 9.27 -1.18
C GLY A 235 -6.40 7.85 -0.81
N PHE A 236 -5.53 7.12 -0.14
CA PHE A 236 -5.95 5.85 0.41
C PHE A 236 -7.01 6.09 1.49
N ARG A 237 -7.97 5.18 1.54
CA ARG A 237 -9.07 5.14 2.51
C ARG A 237 -9.21 3.74 3.08
N VAL A 238 -9.81 3.61 4.24
CA VAL A 238 -10.15 2.29 4.78
C VAL A 238 -11.36 1.74 4.03
N ARG A 239 -11.20 0.54 3.47
CA ARG A 239 -12.24 -0.19 2.74
C ARG A 239 -12.30 -1.63 3.24
N ARG A 240 -13.42 -2.32 3.01
CA ARG A 240 -13.53 -3.75 3.24
C ARG A 240 -13.24 -4.50 1.94
N VAL A 241 -12.34 -5.46 1.98
CA VAL A 241 -12.08 -6.36 0.86
C VAL A 241 -12.40 -7.78 1.28
N LYS A 242 -13.31 -8.41 0.54
CA LYS A 242 -13.62 -9.83 0.67
C LYS A 242 -12.91 -10.57 -0.46
N VAL A 243 -12.06 -11.53 -0.11
CA VAL A 243 -11.46 -12.45 -1.09
C VAL A 243 -12.39 -13.63 -1.28
N GLU A 244 -12.87 -13.85 -2.50
CA GLU A 244 -13.63 -15.04 -2.85
C GLU A 244 -12.65 -16.12 -3.31
N THR A 245 -12.62 -17.25 -2.62
CA THR A 245 -11.99 -18.46 -3.13
C THR A 245 -12.83 -18.99 -4.28
N ALA A 246 -12.19 -19.28 -5.43
CA ALA A 246 -12.86 -20.00 -6.50
C ALA A 246 -13.46 -21.30 -5.95
N PRO A 247 -14.67 -21.69 -6.38
CA PRO A 247 -15.20 -23.00 -6.03
C PRO A 247 -14.21 -24.07 -6.52
N VAL A 248 -13.77 -24.94 -5.61
CA VAL A 248 -13.04 -26.15 -5.99
C VAL A 248 -14.03 -26.97 -6.79
N LEU A 249 -13.91 -26.98 -8.12
CA LEU A 249 -14.64 -27.92 -8.96
C LEU A 249 -14.08 -29.30 -8.62
N SER A 250 -14.84 -30.05 -7.83
CA SER A 250 -14.65 -31.47 -7.53
C SER A 250 -15.01 -32.33 -8.73
#